data_AF-A0AAW4TXM3-F1
#
_entry.id   AF-A0AAW4TXM3-F1
#
_cell.length_a   1.000
_cell.length_b   1.000
_cell.length_c   1.000
_cell.angle_alpha   90.00
_cell.angle_beta   90.00
_cell.angle_gamma   90.00
#
_symmetry.space_group_name_H-M   'P 1'
#
loop_
_entity.id
_entity.type
_entity.pdbx_description
1 polymer ?
#
loop_
_entity_poly.entity_id
_entity_poly.type
_entity_poly.pdbx_seq_one_letter_code
_entity_poly.pdbx_strand_id
1 'polypeptide(L)' 'MSLTRPAPEHVRNSIRIRKCTDEITRLPGLAETDTVAHCGASARGEFARTLTMVDYATNWTVNVTARNNAKSNIRA' A
#
# COMPACT_ATOMS: atom_id res chain seq x y z
N MET A 1 -20.17 4.37 6.54
CA MET A 1 -19.63 5.51 5.77
C MET A 1 -18.37 5.04 5.05
N SER A 2 -18.36 5.08 3.71
CA SER A 2 -17.18 4.69 2.92
C SER A 2 -16.14 5.82 2.92
N LEU A 3 -14.89 5.51 3.27
CA LEU A 3 -13.78 6.46 3.35
C LEU A 3 -13.10 6.73 1.99
N THR A 4 -13.61 6.15 0.91
CA THR A 4 -13.00 6.24 -0.43
C THR A 4 -13.99 6.88 -1.41
N ARG A 5 -13.55 7.96 -2.08
CA ARG A 5 -14.27 8.51 -3.23
C ARG A 5 -13.87 7.72 -4.50
N PRO A 6 -14.81 7.40 -5.40
CA PRO A 6 -14.47 6.70 -6.62
C PRO A 6 -13.51 7.53 -7.48
N ALA A 7 -12.51 6.89 -8.08
CA ALA A 7 -11.59 7.56 -8.99
C ALA A 7 -12.33 8.06 -10.26
N PRO A 8 -11.87 9.18 -10.87
CA PRO A 8 -12.36 9.64 -12.18
C PRO A 8 -12.26 8.55 -13.24
N GLU A 9 -13.19 8.52 -14.19
CA GLU A 9 -13.32 7.45 -15.20
C GLU A 9 -12.01 7.17 -15.95
N HIS A 10 -11.29 8.21 -16.36
CA HIS A 10 -10.02 8.09 -17.06
C HIS A 10 -8.92 7.39 -16.22
N VAL A 11 -8.98 7.47 -14.90
CA VAL A 11 -7.99 6.82 -14.01
C VAL A 11 -8.30 5.34 -13.84
N ARG A 12 -9.59 4.96 -13.84
CA ARG A 12 -10.01 3.57 -13.56
C ARG A 12 -9.42 2.55 -14.51
N ASN A 13 -9.15 2.95 -15.75
CA ASN A 13 -8.59 2.08 -16.79
C ASN A 13 -7.13 2.42 -17.15
N SER A 14 -6.55 3.46 -16.54
CA SER A 14 -5.17 3.88 -16.82
C SER A 14 -4.11 2.95 -16.21
N ILE A 15 -4.49 2.19 -15.18
CA ILE A 15 -3.61 1.24 -14.48
C ILE A 15 -4.27 -0.13 -14.57
N ARG A 16 -3.57 -1.10 -15.16
CA ARG A 16 -4.05 -2.48 -15.21
C ARG A 16 -4.14 -3.03 -13.78
N ILE A 17 -5.37 -3.28 -13.32
CA ILE A 17 -5.60 -4.01 -12.07
C ILE A 17 -5.28 -5.48 -12.33
N ARG A 18 -4.25 -5.99 -11.66
CA ARG A 18 -3.90 -7.42 -11.71
C ARG A 18 -4.74 -8.20 -10.70
N LYS A 19 -5.14 -9.42 -11.06
CA LYS A 19 -5.82 -10.36 -10.16
C LYS A 19 -4.80 -11.22 -9.42
N CYS A 20 -5.22 -11.83 -8.31
CA CYS A 20 -4.39 -12.74 -7.52
C CYS A 20 -3.91 -13.98 -8.30
N THR A 21 -4.57 -14.34 -9.40
CA THR A 21 -4.21 -15.48 -10.26
C THR A 21 -3.31 -15.10 -11.44
N ASP A 22 -3.02 -13.81 -11.64
CA ASP A 22 -2.17 -13.38 -12.74
C ASP A 22 -0.72 -13.78 -12.47
N GLU A 23 -0.05 -14.37 -13.45
CA GLU A 23 1.38 -14.66 -13.33
C GLU A 23 2.17 -13.37 -13.14
N ILE A 24 3.03 -13.37 -12.11
CA ILE A 24 3.94 -12.26 -11.84
C ILE A 24 5.31 -12.67 -12.35
N THR A 25 5.79 -11.98 -13.38
CA THR A 25 7.18 -12.12 -13.81
C THR A 25 8.09 -11.68 -12.65
N ARG A 26 8.91 -12.58 -12.10
CA ARG A 26 9.83 -12.28 -11.00
C ARG A 26 11.06 -11.50 -11.48
N LEU A 27 10.85 -10.27 -11.92
CA LEU A 27 11.92 -9.33 -12.28
C LEU A 27 12.12 -8.30 -11.16
N PRO A 28 13.36 -7.88 -10.88
CA PRO A 28 13.62 -6.77 -9.95
C PRO A 28 12.85 -5.51 -10.35
N GLY A 29 12.36 -4.78 -9.35
CA GLY A 29 11.55 -3.57 -9.51
C GLY A 29 10.04 -3.81 -9.38
N LEU A 30 9.60 -5.05 -9.18
CA LEU A 30 8.22 -5.37 -8.80
C LEU A 30 8.17 -5.70 -7.31
N ALA A 31 7.40 -4.91 -6.56
CA ALA A 31 7.26 -5.07 -5.13
C ALA A 31 5.80 -5.12 -4.67
N GLU A 32 5.53 -5.92 -3.63
CA GLU A 32 4.30 -5.85 -2.86
C GLU A 32 4.45 -4.81 -1.75
N THR A 33 3.35 -4.14 -1.40
CA THR A 33 3.31 -3.22 -0.27
C THR A 33 2.05 -3.41 0.55
N ASP A 34 2.21 -3.46 1.88
CA ASP A 34 1.10 -3.52 2.83
C ASP A 34 1.30 -2.49 3.96
N THR A 35 0.20 -2.07 4.59
CA THR A 35 0.25 -1.23 5.79
C THR A 35 -0.43 -1.85 7.00
N VAL A 36 0.27 -1.87 8.13
CA VAL A 36 -0.26 -2.27 9.43
C VAL A 36 -0.64 -1.05 10.26
N ALA A 37 -1.84 -1.08 10.83
CA ALA A 37 -2.37 -0.07 11.74
C ALA A 37 -2.10 -0.45 13.21
N HIS A 38 -1.37 0.37 13.96
CA HIS A 38 -1.11 0.15 15.39
C HIS A 38 -2.21 0.76 16.28
N CYS A 39 -3.47 0.37 16.05
CA CYS A 39 -4.63 0.98 16.71
C CYS A 39 -5.15 0.20 17.94
N GLY A 40 -4.53 -0.92 18.30
CA GLY A 40 -5.03 -1.79 19.37
C GLY A 40 -6.48 -2.22 19.11
N ALA A 41 -7.32 -2.18 20.14
CA ALA A 41 -8.71 -2.64 20.08
C ALA A 41 -9.69 -1.66 19.37
N SER A 42 -9.26 -0.45 19.00
CA SER A 42 -10.16 0.55 18.41
C SER A 42 -9.48 1.33 17.30
N ALA A 43 -10.12 1.39 16.12
CA ALA A 43 -9.67 2.20 14.99
C ALA A 43 -10.02 3.71 15.13
N ARG A 44 -10.40 4.18 16.32
CA ARG A 44 -10.82 5.56 16.55
C ARG A 44 -9.63 6.43 16.95
N GLY A 45 -9.34 7.46 16.15
CA GLY A 45 -8.27 8.43 16.43
C GLY A 45 -7.05 8.28 15.51
N GLU A 46 -5.94 8.92 15.88
CA GLU A 46 -4.65 8.77 15.17
C GLU A 46 -3.82 7.63 15.76
N PHE A 47 -3.14 6.89 14.91
CA PHE A 47 -2.26 5.79 15.31
C PHE A 47 -1.15 5.61 14.29
N ALA A 48 0.03 5.21 14.78
CA ALA A 48 1.16 4.90 13.92
C ALA A 48 0.80 3.80 12.92
N ARG A 49 1.41 3.88 11.75
CA ARG A 49 1.29 2.85 10.71
C ARG A 49 2.67 2.42 10.27
N THR A 50 2.80 1.15 9.98
CA THR A 50 4.00 0.62 9.35
C THR A 50 3.67 0.27 7.90
N LEU A 51 4.50 0.70 6.96
CA LEU A 51 4.47 0.28 5.56
C LEU A 51 5.62 -0.71 5.34
N THR A 52 5.28 -1.90 4.86
CA THR A 52 6.25 -2.94 4.48
C THR A 52 6.24 -3.08 2.97
N MET A 53 7.42 -2.97 2.33
CA MET A 53 7.61 -3.22 0.90
C MET A 53 8.54 -4.39 0.68
N VAL A 54 8.18 -5.32 -0.20
CA VAL A 54 9.00 -6.49 -0.55
C VAL A 54 9.12 -6.62 -2.06
N ASP A 55 10.34 -6.57 -2.59
CA ASP A 55 10.61 -6.91 -4.00
C ASP A 55 10.58 -8.44 -4.21
N TYR A 56 9.76 -8.91 -5.16
CA TYR A 56 9.51 -10.34 -5.35
C TYR A 56 10.70 -11.14 -5.92
N ALA A 57 11.59 -10.46 -6.64
CA ALA A 57 12.70 -11.11 -7.34
C ALA A 57 13.93 -11.21 -6.46
N THR A 58 14.19 -10.17 -5.69
CA THR A 58 15.38 -10.03 -4.84
C THR A 58 15.11 -10.39 -3.37
N ASN A 59 13.84 -10.48 -2.97
CA ASN A 59 13.39 -10.55 -1.57
C ASN A 59 13.89 -9.37 -0.71
N TRP A 60 14.32 -8.28 -1.34
CA TRP A 60 14.71 -7.07 -0.62
C TRP A 60 13.48 -6.46 0.05
N THR A 61 13.61 -6.20 1.35
CA THR A 61 12.51 -5.73 2.20
C THR A 61 12.85 -4.39 2.80
N VAL A 62 11.90 -3.46 2.75
CA VAL A 62 11.96 -2.16 3.41
C VAL A 62 10.79 -2.01 4.37
N ASN A 63 11.05 -1.39 5.51
CA ASN A 63 10.06 -1.13 6.53
C ASN A 63 10.14 0.33 6.98
N VAL A 64 9.03 1.06 6.90
CA VAL A 64 8.98 2.46 7.31
C VAL A 64 7.75 2.72 8.17
N THR A 65 7.91 3.63 9.14
CA THR A 65 6.79 4.09 9.98
C THR A 65 6.26 5.42 9.47
N ALA A 66 4.94 5.56 9.41
CA ALA A 66 4.23 6.79 9.08
C ALA A 66 3.21 7.12 10.18
N ARG A 67 2.95 8.41 10.41
CA ARG A 67 1.98 8.85 11.42
C ARG A 67 0.55 8.40 11.09
N ASN A 68 0.17 8.42 9.81
CA ASN A 68 -1.12 7.98 9.28
C ASN A 68 -1.03 7.82 7.75
N ASN A 69 -2.14 7.54 7.06
CA ASN A 69 -2.20 7.37 5.59
C ASN A 69 -2.22 8.69 4.79
N ALA A 70 -2.08 9.86 5.44
CA ALA A 70 -2.05 11.11 4.71
C ALA A 70 -0.77 11.20 3.85
N LYS A 71 -0.93 11.59 2.59
CA LYS A 71 0.20 11.76 1.64
C LYS A 71 1.34 12.60 2.24
N SER A 72 1.02 13.66 2.98
CA SER A 72 2.02 14.54 3.61
C SER A 72 2.91 13.83 4.64
N ASN A 73 2.46 12.69 5.18
CA ASN A 73 3.17 11.91 6.17
C ASN A 73 3.91 10.70 5.56
N ILE A 74 3.77 10.48 4.25
CA ILE A 74 4.50 9.46 3.50
C ILE A 74 5.71 10.16 2.86
N ARG A 75 6.91 9.89 3.37
CA ARG A 75 8.16 10.45 2.84
C ARG A 75 8.77 9.47 1.83
N ALA A 76 9.23 10.02 0.71
CA ALA A 76 9.96 9.30 -0.33
C ALA A 76 11.40 8.99 0.11
#